data_AF-G0HGP5-F1
#
_entry.id   AF-G0HGP5-F1
#
_cell.length_a   1.000
_cell.length_b   1.000
_cell.length_c   1.000
_cell.angle_alpha   90.00
_cell.angle_beta   90.00
_cell.angle_gamma   90.00
#
_symmetry.space_group_name_H-M   'P 1'
#
loop_
_entity.id
_entity.type
_entity.pdbx_description
1 polymer ?
#
loop_
_entity_poly.entity_id
_entity_poly.type
_entity_poly.pdbx_seq_one_letter_code
_entity_poly.pdbx_strand_id
1 'polypeptide(L)'
;MVAPTKVFPGRQGSVLYRPGEGNPHARLTEAQVISARRRARTSPGCVAELARQWNVSPEGLRQAVQGVNWKYLDAVAQPVRQRAMSPRHEYSDEERRDLLFFVRTMIAAGATVVDAAANVGIADPTARLWLRTYG
;
A
#
# COMPACT_ATOMS: atom_id res chain seq x y z
N MET A 1 26.16 -38.59 -38.63
CA MET A 1 24.78 -38.56 -38.08
C MET A 1 24.54 -37.16 -37.54
N VAL A 2 23.71 -36.36 -38.21
CA VAL A 2 23.39 -34.98 -37.80
C VAL A 2 22.03 -35.02 -37.09
N ALA A 3 21.97 -34.53 -35.86
CA ALA A 3 20.74 -34.53 -35.08
C ALA A 3 19.72 -33.52 -35.66
N PRO A 4 18.43 -33.86 -35.75
CA PRO A 4 17.41 -32.94 -36.24
C PRO A 4 17.19 -31.81 -35.23
N THR A 5 17.46 -30.58 -35.67
CA THR A 5 17.16 -29.36 -34.92
C THR A 5 15.63 -29.23 -34.78
N LYS A 6 15.12 -29.32 -33.54
CA LYS A 6 13.72 -29.03 -33.22
C LYS A 6 13.42 -27.57 -33.51
N VAL A 7 12.73 -27.31 -34.62
CA VAL A 7 12.13 -26.01 -34.92
C VAL A 7 10.92 -25.87 -34.00
N PHE A 8 11.03 -25.06 -32.95
CA PHE A 8 9.87 -24.63 -32.18
C PHE A 8 9.09 -23.63 -33.04
N PRO A 9 7.79 -23.83 -33.31
CA PRO A 9 6.99 -22.82 -33.97
C PRO A 9 7.00 -21.57 -33.10
N GLY A 10 7.67 -20.53 -33.59
CA GLY A 10 7.64 -19.22 -32.99
C GLY A 10 6.18 -18.82 -32.76
N ARG A 11 5.88 -18.38 -31.54
CA ARG A 11 4.58 -17.88 -31.09
C ARG A 11 4.20 -16.68 -31.96
N GLN A 12 3.65 -16.94 -33.14
CA GLN A 12 3.21 -15.89 -34.05
C GLN A 12 2.01 -15.18 -33.45
N GLY A 13 2.07 -13.84 -33.44
CA GLY A 13 1.01 -12.97 -32.99
C GLY A 13 1.21 -12.45 -31.58
N SER A 14 2.22 -11.60 -31.38
CA SER A 14 2.16 -10.58 -30.34
C SER A 14 0.91 -9.73 -30.60
N VAL A 15 -0.23 -10.15 -30.05
CA VAL A 15 -1.41 -9.28 -29.91
C VAL A 15 -0.85 -8.01 -29.30
N LEU A 16 -0.90 -6.90 -30.04
CA LEU A 16 -0.38 -5.61 -29.62
C LEU A 16 -0.96 -5.33 -28.23
N TYR A 17 -0.16 -5.56 -27.19
CA TYR A 17 -0.58 -5.34 -25.82
C TYR A 17 -0.74 -3.83 -25.70
N ARG A 18 -1.99 -3.37 -25.71
CA ARG A 18 -2.34 -1.97 -25.54
C ARG A 18 -2.54 -1.73 -24.04
N PRO A 19 -1.61 -1.07 -23.34
CA PRO A 19 -1.76 -0.82 -21.91
C PRO A 19 -2.86 0.22 -21.62
N GLY A 20 -3.46 0.14 -20.44
CA GLY A 20 -4.50 1.09 -19.99
C GLY A 20 -5.71 1.17 -20.91
N GLU A 21 -6.07 2.35 -21.39
CA GLU A 21 -7.34 2.59 -22.11
C GLU A 21 -7.46 1.81 -23.45
N GLY A 22 -6.34 1.43 -24.06
CA GLY A 22 -6.38 0.58 -25.25
C GLY A 22 -6.66 -0.90 -24.96
N ASN A 23 -6.70 -1.33 -23.69
CA ASN A 23 -7.08 -2.67 -23.28
C ASN A 23 -8.62 -2.77 -23.23
N PRO A 24 -9.26 -3.70 -23.95
CA PRO A 24 -10.73 -3.84 -23.95
C PRO A 24 -11.32 -4.17 -22.57
N HIS A 25 -10.49 -4.61 -21.61
CA HIS A 25 -10.90 -4.89 -20.25
C HIS A 25 -10.64 -3.73 -19.28
N ALA A 26 -10.03 -2.63 -19.73
CA ALA A 26 -9.80 -1.47 -18.88
C ALA A 26 -11.12 -0.74 -18.60
N ARG A 27 -11.43 -0.58 -17.32
CA ARG A 27 -12.58 0.21 -16.85
C ARG A 27 -12.23 1.65 -16.49
N LEU A 28 -10.95 1.99 -16.57
CA LEU A 28 -10.41 3.31 -16.26
C LEU A 28 -9.90 3.93 -17.55
N THR A 29 -10.16 5.23 -17.72
CA THR A 29 -9.58 6.06 -18.77
C THR A 29 -8.27 6.69 -18.28
N GLU A 30 -7.43 7.14 -19.21
CA GLU A 30 -6.20 7.86 -18.88
C GLU A 30 -6.50 9.11 -18.03
N ALA A 31 -7.53 9.87 -18.40
CA ALA A 31 -7.96 11.07 -17.70
C ALA A 31 -8.38 10.79 -16.24
N GLN A 32 -9.09 9.69 -15.99
CA GLN A 32 -9.47 9.28 -14.63
C GLN A 32 -8.23 8.92 -13.79
N VAL A 33 -7.27 8.19 -14.36
CA VAL A 33 -6.04 7.82 -13.64
C VAL A 33 -5.21 9.06 -13.30
N ILE A 34 -5.06 10.00 -14.23
CA ILE A 34 -4.37 11.28 -13.99
C ILE A 34 -5.07 12.07 -12.89
N SER A 35 -6.40 12.20 -12.94
CA SER A 35 -7.20 12.90 -11.93
C SER A 35 -7.07 12.24 -10.55
N ALA A 36 -7.15 10.91 -10.50
CA ALA A 36 -7.00 10.14 -9.26
C ALA A 36 -5.61 10.32 -8.65
N ARG A 37 -4.54 10.28 -9.45
CA ARG A 37 -3.17 10.52 -8.96
C ARG A 37 -3.02 11.91 -8.37
N ARG A 38 -3.60 12.94 -9.00
CA ARG A 38 -3.57 14.32 -8.48
C ARG A 38 -4.32 14.43 -7.14
N ARG A 39 -5.55 13.91 -7.06
CA ARG A 39 -6.37 13.95 -5.84
C ARG A 39 -5.78 13.12 -4.69
N ALA A 40 -5.20 11.96 -4.99
CA ALA A 40 -4.63 11.08 -3.95
C ALA A 40 -3.36 11.67 -3.31
N ARG A 41 -2.65 12.59 -3.98
CA ARG A 41 -1.53 13.34 -3.36
C ARG A 41 -2.02 14.34 -2.33
N THR A 42 -3.14 15.00 -2.58
CA THR A 42 -3.71 16.01 -1.67
C THR A 42 -4.57 15.37 -0.57
N SER A 43 -5.21 14.23 -0.85
CA SER A 43 -6.05 13.50 0.09
C SER A 43 -5.82 11.98 -0.02
N PRO A 44 -4.90 11.40 0.78
CA PRO A 44 -4.53 9.99 0.69
C PRO A 44 -5.67 8.96 0.91
N GLY A 45 -6.83 9.41 1.42
CA GLY A 45 -8.02 8.57 1.62
C GLY A 45 -9.01 8.55 0.46
N CYS A 46 -8.87 9.41 -0.56
CA CYS A 46 -9.92 9.62 -1.56
C CYS A 46 -10.08 8.47 -2.57
N VAL A 47 -9.16 7.51 -2.61
CA VAL A 47 -9.16 6.42 -3.60
C VAL A 47 -10.41 5.54 -3.48
N ALA A 48 -10.86 5.24 -2.25
CA ALA A 48 -12.04 4.40 -2.04
C ALA A 48 -13.33 5.11 -2.49
N GLU A 49 -13.41 6.42 -2.28
CA GLU A 49 -14.54 7.25 -2.71
C GLU A 49 -14.59 7.36 -4.25
N LEU A 50 -13.44 7.66 -4.87
CA LEU A 50 -13.29 7.72 -6.33
C LEU A 50 -13.65 6.39 -6.99
N ALA A 51 -13.25 5.27 -6.39
CA ALA A 51 -13.58 3.95 -6.90
C ALA A 51 -15.10 3.69 -6.93
N ARG A 52 -15.82 4.10 -5.86
CA ARG A 52 -17.29 4.03 -5.83
C ARG A 52 -17.92 4.96 -6.87
N GLN A 53 -17.44 6.20 -6.96
CA GLN A 53 -17.95 7.20 -7.90
C GLN A 53 -17.83 6.74 -9.36
N TRP A 54 -16.75 6.07 -9.72
CA TRP A 54 -16.51 5.58 -11.08
C TRP A 54 -16.92 4.12 -11.30
N ASN A 55 -17.54 3.47 -10.29
CA ASN A 55 -17.95 2.07 -10.33
C ASN A 55 -16.82 1.10 -10.76
N VAL A 56 -15.63 1.31 -10.20
CA VAL A 56 -14.45 0.46 -10.42
C VAL A 56 -14.03 -0.23 -9.12
N SER A 57 -13.27 -1.32 -9.25
CA SER A 57 -12.68 -1.97 -8.07
C SER A 57 -11.73 -1.01 -7.35
N PRO A 58 -11.86 -0.84 -6.01
CA PRO A 58 -10.92 -0.04 -5.23
C PRO A 58 -9.47 -0.50 -5.38
N GLU A 59 -9.24 -1.80 -5.53
CA GLU A 59 -7.92 -2.37 -5.74
C GLU A 59 -7.37 -2.02 -7.12
N GLY A 60 -8.19 -2.12 -8.17
CA GLY A 60 -7.80 -1.74 -9.52
C GLY A 60 -7.42 -0.25 -9.63
N LEU A 61 -8.21 0.62 -8.99
CA LEU A 61 -7.89 2.04 -8.94
C LEU A 61 -6.62 2.32 -8.12
N ARG A 62 -6.43 1.63 -6.99
CA ARG A 62 -5.20 1.73 -6.18
C ARG A 62 -3.97 1.37 -7.01
N GLN A 63 -3.99 0.25 -7.73
CA GLN A 63 -2.90 -0.17 -8.61
C GLN A 63 -2.63 0.84 -9.73
N ALA A 64 -3.67 1.45 -10.30
CA ALA A 64 -3.53 2.49 -11.31
C ALA A 64 -2.89 3.77 -10.76
N VAL A 65 -3.33 4.22 -9.58
CA VAL A 65 -2.78 5.38 -8.86
C VAL A 65 -1.33 5.15 -8.44
N GLN A 66 -0.98 3.92 -8.03
CA GLN A 66 0.38 3.52 -7.68
C GLN A 66 1.30 3.27 -8.88
N GLY A 67 0.76 3.27 -10.11
CA GLY A 67 1.54 3.05 -11.33
C GLY A 67 1.91 1.60 -11.60
N VAL A 68 1.21 0.63 -11.01
CA VAL A 68 1.47 -0.81 -11.26
C VAL A 68 1.17 -1.17 -12.71
N ASN A 69 -0.04 -0.83 -13.19
CA ASN A 69 -0.53 -1.19 -14.54
C ASN A 69 -0.53 -0.02 -15.54
N TRP A 70 -0.24 1.20 -15.06
CA TRP A 70 -0.34 2.46 -15.83
C TRP A 70 1.00 3.22 -15.83
N LYS A 71 2.11 2.50 -16.02
CA LYS A 71 3.49 3.05 -15.96
C LYS A 71 3.77 4.11 -17.03
N TYR A 72 3.16 3.98 -18.21
CA TYR A 72 3.37 4.93 -19.29
C TYR A 72 2.82 6.33 -18.98
N LEU A 73 1.89 6.45 -18.03
CA LEU A 73 1.39 7.74 -17.54
C LEU A 73 2.31 8.40 -16.50
N ASP A 74 3.38 7.74 -16.06
CA ASP A 74 4.25 8.26 -15.00
C ASP A 74 4.94 9.58 -15.39
N ALA A 75 5.18 9.78 -16.70
CA ALA A 75 5.70 11.03 -17.26
C ALA A 75 4.67 12.19 -17.19
N VAL A 76 3.37 11.88 -17.29
CA VAL A 76 2.29 12.89 -17.30
C VAL A 76 1.79 13.18 -15.88
N ALA A 77 1.70 12.14 -15.05
CA ALA A 77 1.28 12.23 -13.66
C ALA A 77 2.02 11.18 -12.84
N GLN A 78 3.03 11.59 -12.06
CA GLN A 78 3.81 10.63 -11.27
C GLN A 78 2.90 9.77 -10.36
N PRO A 79 3.19 8.48 -10.18
CA PRO A 79 2.41 7.60 -9.35
C PRO A 79 2.44 8.06 -7.89
N VAL A 80 1.33 7.87 -7.19
CA VAL A 80 1.29 8.07 -5.74
C VAL A 80 1.84 6.81 -5.11
N ARG A 81 3.15 6.80 -4.88
CA ARG A 81 3.75 5.78 -4.02
C ARG A 81 3.06 5.94 -2.66
N GLN A 82 2.39 4.89 -2.19
CA GLN A 82 2.08 4.84 -0.76
C GLN A 82 3.41 5.09 -0.06
N ARG A 83 3.43 6.04 0.89
CA ARG A 83 4.58 6.15 1.78
C ARG A 83 4.88 4.73 2.20
N ALA A 84 6.11 4.27 1.92
CA ALA A 84 6.58 3.02 2.50
C ALA A 84 6.13 3.09 3.96
N MET A 85 5.41 2.07 4.44
CA MET A 85 5.04 2.01 5.85
C MET A 85 6.26 2.48 6.61
N SER A 86 6.12 3.55 7.40
CA SER A 86 7.24 4.10 8.16
C SER A 86 8.00 2.89 8.70
N PRO A 87 9.33 2.82 8.48
CA PRO A 87 10.11 1.65 8.86
C PRO A 87 9.62 1.21 10.22
N ARG A 88 9.21 -0.06 10.36
CA ARG A 88 8.77 -0.56 11.66
C ARG A 88 9.86 -0.14 12.62
N HIS A 89 9.53 0.75 13.56
CA HIS A 89 10.50 1.20 14.52
C HIS A 89 10.81 -0.02 15.37
N GLU A 90 11.97 -0.61 15.15
CA GLU A 90 12.44 -1.73 15.95
C GLU A 90 12.90 -1.14 17.27
N TYR A 91 12.03 -1.25 18.27
CA TYR A 91 12.38 -0.91 19.65
C TYR A 91 13.40 -1.93 20.14
N SER A 92 14.55 -1.45 20.59
CA SER A 92 15.51 -2.27 21.32
C SER A 92 14.85 -2.92 22.53
N ASP A 93 15.42 -4.01 23.04
CA ASP A 93 14.87 -4.66 24.23
C ASP A 93 14.90 -3.74 25.46
N GLU A 94 15.87 -2.82 25.53
CA GLU A 94 15.97 -1.79 26.58
C GLU A 94 14.84 -0.75 26.46
N GLU A 95 14.69 -0.11 25.30
CA GLU A 95 13.58 0.84 25.05
C GLU A 95 12.22 0.18 25.27
N ARG A 96 12.06 -1.08 24.84
CA ARG A 96 10.83 -1.84 25.06
C ARG A 96 10.52 -2.00 26.55
N ARG A 97 11.52 -2.30 27.37
CA ARG A 97 11.37 -2.41 28.83
C ARG A 97 10.99 -1.08 29.45
N ASP A 98 11.65 0.01 29.05
CA ASP A 98 11.37 1.35 29.56
C ASP A 98 9.95 1.79 29.19
N LEU A 99 9.55 1.64 27.93
CA LEU A 99 8.21 1.96 27.46
C LEU A 99 7.14 1.12 28.19
N LEU A 100 7.39 -0.17 28.39
CA LEU A 100 6.49 -1.03 29.17
C LEU A 100 6.37 -0.59 30.63
N PHE A 101 7.48 -0.18 31.25
CA PHE A 101 7.47 0.36 32.61
C PHE A 101 6.57 1.61 32.70
N PHE A 102 6.70 2.55 31.76
CA PHE A 102 5.83 3.73 31.70
C PHE A 102 4.35 3.36 31.48
N VAL A 103 4.07 2.48 30.51
CA VAL A 103 2.69 2.04 30.22
C VAL A 103 2.05 1.39 31.45
N ARG A 104 2.76 0.51 32.17
CA ARG A 104 2.26 -0.11 33.41
C ARG A 104 2.01 0.91 34.51
N THR A 105 2.92 1.86 34.68
CA THR A 105 2.80 2.92 35.68
C THR A 105 1.54 3.76 35.44
N MET A 106 1.25 4.09 34.18
CA MET A 106 0.03 4.80 33.80
C MET A 106 -1.24 3.98 34.04
N ILE A 107 -1.23 2.69 33.71
CA ILE A 107 -2.38 1.81 33.95
C ILE A 107 -2.64 1.66 35.45
N ALA A 108 -1.59 1.51 36.27
CA ALA A 108 -1.72 1.47 37.73
C ALA A 108 -2.28 2.78 38.30
N ALA A 109 -2.04 3.92 37.64
CA ALA A 109 -2.64 5.21 37.96
C ALA A 109 -4.07 5.39 37.39
N GLY A 110 -4.63 4.39 36.72
CA GLY A 110 -6.01 4.39 36.22
C GLY A 110 -6.17 4.77 34.74
N ALA A 111 -5.07 4.97 33.99
CA ALA A 111 -5.16 5.24 32.55
C ALA A 111 -5.60 3.98 31.77
N THR A 112 -6.29 4.17 30.65
CA THR A 112 -6.53 3.07 29.71
C THR A 112 -5.26 2.70 28.95
N VAL A 113 -5.17 1.47 28.44
CA VAL A 113 -4.02 1.03 27.62
C VAL A 113 -3.85 1.91 26.38
N VAL A 114 -4.97 2.36 25.79
CA VAL A 114 -4.96 3.22 24.59
C VAL A 114 -4.32 4.56 24.90
N ASP A 115 -4.71 5.19 26.01
CA ASP A 115 -4.16 6.48 26.43
C ASP A 115 -2.68 6.37 26.81
N ALA A 116 -2.31 5.27 27.50
CA ALA A 116 -0.92 5.00 27.85
C ALA A 116 -0.03 4.79 26.62
N ALA A 117 -0.48 3.99 25.64
CA ALA A 117 0.25 3.74 24.41
C ALA A 117 0.44 5.03 23.60
N ALA A 118 -0.62 5.84 23.48
CA ALA A 118 -0.57 7.12 22.79
C ALA A 118 0.40 8.10 23.46
N ASN A 119 0.44 8.13 24.79
CA ASN A 119 1.33 9.01 25.55
C ASN A 119 2.82 8.70 25.31
N VAL A 120 3.19 7.41 25.23
CA VAL A 120 4.58 7.00 24.98
C VAL A 120 4.92 6.84 23.48
N GLY A 121 4.01 7.22 22.59
CA GLY A 121 4.25 7.20 21.14
C GLY A 121 4.31 5.80 20.52
N ILE A 122 3.65 4.80 21.10
CA ILE A 122 3.54 3.45 20.54
C ILE A 122 2.11 3.14 20.11
N ALA A 123 1.95 2.24 19.13
CA ALA A 123 0.62 1.81 18.69
C ALA A 123 -0.06 0.94 19.77
N ASP A 124 -1.37 1.12 20.00
CA ASP A 124 -2.16 0.32 20.96
C ASP A 124 -2.01 -1.20 20.76
N PRO A 125 -2.07 -1.76 19.54
CA PRO A 125 -1.84 -3.20 19.34
C PRO A 125 -0.46 -3.66 19.82
N THR A 126 0.57 -2.81 19.68
CA THR A 126 1.93 -3.10 20.14
C THR A 126 1.99 -3.12 21.66
N ALA A 127 1.40 -2.11 22.33
CA ALA A 127 1.34 -2.06 23.79
C ALA A 127 0.63 -3.28 24.39
N ARG A 128 -0.53 -3.66 23.82
CA ARG A 128 -1.29 -4.84 24.25
C ARG A 128 -0.52 -6.15 24.04
N LEU A 129 0.16 -6.28 22.90
CA LEU A 129 1.00 -7.43 22.62
C LEU A 129 2.12 -7.55 23.67
N TRP A 130 2.83 -6.45 23.94
CA TRP A 130 3.93 -6.45 24.90
C TRP A 130 3.46 -6.72 26.33
N LEU A 131 2.36 -6.13 26.78
CA LEU A 131 1.79 -6.40 28.10
C LEU A 131 1.41 -7.88 28.28
N ARG A 132 0.95 -8.55 27.21
CA ARG A 132 0.63 -9.99 27.23
C ARG A 132 1.89 -10.87 27.23
N THR A 133 2.91 -10.48 26.48
CA THR A 133 4.12 -11.28 26.29
C THR A 133 5.09 -11.15 27.46
N TYR A 134 5.14 -10.00 28.13
CA TYR A 134 6.14 -9.67 29.15
C TYR A 134 5.56 -9.32 30.52
N GLY A 135 4.24 -9.47 30.72
CA GLY A 135 3.53 -9.25 31.99
C GLY A 135 3.05 -10.53 32.61
#